data_AF-A0A929ZY30-F1
#
_entry.id   AF-A0A929ZY30-F1
#
_cell.length_a   1.000
_cell.length_b   1.000
_cell.length_c   1.000
_cell.angle_alpha   90.00
_cell.angle_beta   90.00
_cell.angle_gamma   90.00
#
_symmetry.space_group_name_H-M   'P 1'
#
loop_
_entity.id
_entity.type
_entity.pdbx_description
1 polymer ?
#
loop_
_entity_poly.entity_id
_entity_poly.type
_entity_poly.pdbx_seq_one_letter_code
_entity_poly.pdbx_strand_id
1 'polypeptide(L)'
;MDNGQMTAREVMERTQEKLQQLGPVVERLLSEFLNPIIERTYAILDRAGVFPPIDEALAEELNGQDVKIEYISPLAQAQKVSSLTSIEQYFAFLMSLAQGNPNILQKFNFEEAADYYGVNLGVPAKVIVSNDEYQAKMEEQQQAQQEQEEQAQMMQAAQLAPQMASAAKQATDAANDGNPVMQQLMGMGY
;
A
#
# COMPACT_ATOMS: atom_id res chain seq x y z
N MET A 1 45.82 -0.58 25.50
CA MET A 1 44.91 -1.69 25.13
C MET A 1 43.84 -1.09 24.27
N ASP A 2 43.62 -1.68 23.10
CA ASP A 2 42.85 -1.14 21.98
C ASP A 2 41.37 -0.96 22.39
N ASN A 3 40.92 0.28 22.56
CA ASN A 3 39.49 0.60 22.63
C ASN A 3 38.96 0.58 21.19
N GLY A 4 38.82 -0.63 20.65
CA GLY A 4 38.29 -0.86 19.32
C GLY A 4 36.91 -0.19 19.21
N GLN A 5 36.82 0.81 18.35
CA GLN A 5 35.55 1.42 17.99
C GLN A 5 34.67 0.30 17.44
N MET A 6 33.64 -0.09 18.20
CA MET A 6 32.69 -1.10 17.75
C MET A 6 32.07 -0.66 16.42
N THR A 7 31.95 -1.60 15.48
CA THR A 7 31.31 -1.31 14.20
C THR A 7 29.81 -1.09 14.40
N ALA A 8 29.19 -0.25 13.57
CA ALA A 8 27.75 0.04 13.67
C ALA A 8 26.88 -1.24 13.65
N ARG A 9 27.31 -2.26 12.91
CA ARG A 9 26.65 -3.57 12.87
C ARG A 9 26.77 -4.35 14.17
N GLU A 10 27.94 -4.38 14.78
CA GLU A 10 28.17 -5.06 16.05
C GLU A 10 27.43 -4.38 17.22
N VAL A 11 27.29 -3.05 17.17
CA VAL A 11 26.43 -2.29 18.10
C VAL A 11 24.96 -2.72 17.94
N MET A 12 24.47 -2.84 16.70
CA MET A 12 23.10 -3.30 16.44
C MET A 12 22.88 -4.74 16.91
N GLU A 13 23.78 -5.66 16.55
CA GLU A 13 23.67 -7.08 16.94
C GLU A 13 23.70 -7.26 18.47
N ARG A 14 24.59 -6.57 19.20
CA ARG A 14 24.61 -6.62 20.68
C ARG A 14 23.38 -5.97 21.31
N THR A 15 22.86 -4.90 20.72
CA THR A 15 21.63 -4.26 21.21
C THR A 15 20.45 -5.21 21.06
N GLN A 16 20.38 -5.92 19.93
CA GLN A 16 19.35 -6.91 19.65
C GLN A 16 19.46 -8.12 20.60
N GLU A 17 20.66 -8.63 20.86
CA GLU A 17 20.89 -9.73 21.81
C GLU A 17 20.44 -9.32 23.23
N LYS A 18 20.77 -8.10 23.68
CA LYS A 18 20.32 -7.57 24.98
C LYS A 18 18.80 -7.43 25.04
N LEU A 19 18.17 -6.94 23.98
CA LEU A 19 16.71 -6.81 23.91
C LEU A 19 16.03 -8.18 23.96
N GLN A 20 16.60 -9.18 23.30
CA GLN A 20 16.10 -10.55 23.30
C GLN A 20 16.21 -11.20 24.69
N GLN A 21 17.33 -10.97 25.41
CA GLN A 21 17.50 -11.44 26.79
C GLN A 21 16.55 -10.77 27.78
N LEU A 22 16.22 -9.50 27.57
CA LEU A 22 15.30 -8.74 28.42
C LEU A 22 13.82 -9.06 28.13
N GLY A 23 13.50 -9.57 26.94
CA GLY A 23 12.13 -9.89 26.50
C GLY A 23 11.30 -10.64 27.55
N PRO A 24 11.74 -11.82 28.04
CA PRO A 24 10.99 -12.59 29.03
C PRO A 24 10.78 -11.85 30.35
N VAL A 25 11.74 -11.04 30.80
CA VAL A 25 11.62 -10.27 32.04
C VAL A 25 10.59 -9.15 31.88
N VAL A 26 10.62 -8.47 30.73
CA VAL A 26 9.64 -7.43 30.41
C VAL A 26 8.24 -8.03 30.27
N GLU A 27 8.07 -9.13 29.53
CA GLU A 27 6.77 -9.80 29.38
C GLU A 27 6.18 -10.22 30.72
N ARG A 28 6.99 -10.77 31.63
CA ARG A 28 6.56 -11.08 32.99
C ARG A 28 6.19 -9.84 33.79
N LEU A 29 6.96 -8.76 33.68
CA LEU A 29 6.63 -7.50 34.36
C LEU A 29 5.33 -6.88 33.81
N LEU A 30 5.07 -7.01 32.51
CA LEU A 30 3.81 -6.57 31.89
C LEU A 30 2.64 -7.46 32.34
N SER A 31 2.76 -8.78 32.22
CA SER A 31 1.67 -9.73 32.46
C SER A 31 1.38 -10.02 33.93
N GLU A 32 2.42 -10.12 34.77
CA GLU A 32 2.28 -10.49 36.19
C GLU A 32 2.15 -9.28 37.11
N PHE A 33 2.55 -8.08 36.68
CA PHE A 33 2.55 -6.88 37.53
C PHE A 33 1.74 -5.72 36.96
N LEU A 34 2.09 -5.19 35.79
CA LEU A 34 1.42 -3.99 35.27
C LEU A 34 -0.02 -4.26 34.82
N ASN A 35 -0.30 -5.37 34.10
CA ASN A 35 -1.65 -5.72 33.65
C ASN A 35 -2.63 -5.83 34.83
N PRO A 36 -2.34 -6.63 35.88
CA PRO A 36 -3.24 -6.72 37.03
C PRO A 36 -3.49 -5.38 37.72
N ILE A 37 -2.48 -4.51 37.80
CA ILE A 37 -2.61 -3.19 38.42
C ILE A 37 -3.49 -2.26 37.58
N ILE A 38 -3.27 -2.23 36.27
CA ILE A 38 -4.04 -1.39 35.35
C ILE A 38 -5.49 -1.86 35.28
N GLU A 39 -5.73 -3.17 35.09
CA GLU A 39 -7.09 -3.75 35.11
C GLU A 39 -7.81 -3.44 36.41
N ARG A 40 -7.11 -3.61 37.55
CA ARG A 40 -7.69 -3.31 38.86
C ARG A 40 -8.04 -1.85 39.00
N THR A 41 -7.17 -0.95 38.55
CA THR A 41 -7.36 0.50 38.63
C THR A 41 -8.52 0.92 37.72
N TYR A 42 -8.55 0.43 36.48
CA TYR A 42 -9.65 0.66 35.54
C TYR A 42 -10.99 0.22 36.13
N ALA A 43 -11.11 -1.00 36.64
CA ALA A 43 -12.34 -1.52 37.24
C ALA A 43 -12.78 -0.78 38.52
N ILE A 44 -11.86 -0.11 39.23
CA ILE A 44 -12.21 0.75 40.36
C ILE A 44 -12.78 2.07 39.85
N LEU A 45 -12.13 2.71 38.87
CA LEU A 45 -12.55 3.98 38.29
C LEU A 45 -13.87 3.88 37.54
N ASP A 46 -14.08 2.76 36.84
CA ASP A 46 -15.30 2.46 36.10
C ASP A 46 -16.50 2.35 37.04
N ARG A 47 -16.40 1.54 38.10
CA ARG A 47 -17.45 1.45 39.14
C ARG A 47 -17.67 2.75 39.91
N ALA A 48 -16.65 3.60 39.98
CA ALA A 48 -16.77 4.93 40.60
C ALA A 48 -17.42 5.96 39.65
N GLY A 49 -17.72 5.60 38.40
CA GLY A 49 -18.33 6.49 37.41
C GLY A 49 -17.43 7.65 37.01
N VAL A 50 -16.10 7.47 37.09
CA VAL A 50 -15.12 8.51 36.78
C VAL A 50 -15.00 8.73 35.27
N PHE A 51 -15.24 7.68 34.47
CA PHE A 51 -15.21 7.78 33.03
C PHE A 51 -16.46 8.48 32.49
N PRO A 52 -16.32 9.27 31.41
CA PRO A 52 -17.49 9.81 30.71
C PRO A 52 -18.39 8.66 30.23
N PRO A 53 -19.70 8.90 30.08
CA PRO A 53 -20.60 7.90 29.50
C PRO A 53 -20.09 7.48 28.13
N ILE A 54 -20.05 6.17 27.91
CA ILE A 54 -19.70 5.55 26.62
C ILE A 54 -20.80 5.94 25.61
N ASP A 55 -20.43 6.32 24.40
CA ASP A 55 -21.41 6.60 23.34
C ASP A 55 -22.07 5.30 22.84
N GLU A 56 -23.28 5.41 22.26
CA GLU A 56 -24.04 4.22 21.84
C GLU A 56 -23.29 3.39 20.78
N ALA A 57 -22.51 4.04 19.91
CA ALA A 57 -21.73 3.37 18.88
C ALA A 57 -20.62 2.49 19.48
N LEU A 58 -19.85 3.03 20.44
CA LEU A 58 -18.79 2.30 21.11
C LEU A 58 -19.38 1.23 22.05
N ALA A 59 -20.56 1.44 22.62
CA ALA A 59 -21.24 0.43 23.43
C ALA A 59 -21.68 -0.79 22.61
N GLU A 60 -22.12 -0.59 21.35
CA GLU A 60 -22.40 -1.69 20.42
C GLU A 60 -21.12 -2.42 20.01
N GLU A 61 -20.03 -1.70 19.72
CA GLU A 61 -18.73 -2.31 19.36
C GLU A 61 -18.12 -3.12 20.51
N LEU A 62 -18.22 -2.63 21.74
CA LEU A 62 -17.68 -3.30 22.94
C LEU A 62 -18.55 -4.48 23.40
N ASN A 63 -19.76 -4.65 22.86
CA ASN A 63 -20.67 -5.70 23.29
C ASN A 63 -20.12 -7.10 22.95
N GLY A 64 -19.64 -7.81 23.97
CA GLY A 64 -19.05 -9.13 23.83
C GLY A 64 -17.58 -9.13 23.39
N GLN A 65 -16.93 -7.97 23.35
CA GLN A 65 -15.48 -7.87 23.08
C GLN A 65 -14.68 -7.72 24.38
N ASP A 66 -13.52 -8.38 24.44
CA ASP A 66 -12.58 -8.25 25.54
C ASP A 66 -11.69 -7.01 25.35
N VAL A 67 -11.65 -6.13 26.35
CA VAL A 67 -10.76 -4.96 26.35
C VAL A 67 -9.34 -5.41 26.67
N LYS A 68 -8.42 -5.26 25.71
CA LYS A 68 -7.00 -5.60 25.88
C LYS A 68 -6.16 -4.36 26.17
N ILE A 69 -5.27 -4.47 27.15
CA ILE A 69 -4.29 -3.42 27.46
C ILE A 69 -3.14 -3.50 26.47
N GLU A 70 -2.88 -2.39 25.77
CA GLU A 70 -1.72 -2.22 24.91
C GLU A 70 -0.73 -1.19 25.50
N TYR A 71 0.53 -1.59 25.67
CA TYR A 71 1.57 -0.71 26.21
C TYR A 71 2.28 0.05 25.09
N ILE A 72 2.14 1.37 25.11
CA ILE A 72 2.92 2.28 24.27
C ILE A 72 4.16 2.69 25.07
N SER A 73 5.24 1.91 25.03
CA SER A 73 6.52 2.27 25.65
C SER A 73 7.65 2.33 24.60
N PRO A 74 8.68 3.18 24.77
CA PRO A 74 9.81 3.25 23.84
C PRO A 74 10.58 1.93 23.70
N LEU A 75 10.61 1.08 24.73
CA LEU A 75 11.25 -0.24 24.70
C LEU A 75 10.37 -1.26 23.97
N ALA A 76 9.05 -1.22 24.17
CA ALA A 76 8.09 -2.04 23.43
C ALA A 76 8.07 -1.62 21.94
N GLN A 77 8.16 -0.33 21.65
CA GLN A 77 8.37 0.18 20.29
C GLN A 77 9.70 -0.30 19.72
N ALA A 78 10.81 -0.27 20.47
CA ALA A 78 12.10 -0.79 19.99
C ALA A 78 12.06 -2.30 19.69
N GLN A 79 11.37 -3.10 20.51
CA GLN A 79 11.14 -4.53 20.24
C GLN A 79 10.24 -4.75 19.03
N LYS A 80 9.16 -3.97 18.88
CA LYS A 80 8.29 -3.98 17.69
C LYS A 80 9.08 -3.61 16.43
N VAL A 81 9.94 -2.59 16.47
CA VAL A 81 10.80 -2.20 15.35
C VAL A 81 11.74 -3.32 14.92
N SER A 82 12.27 -4.13 15.85
CA SER A 82 13.05 -5.33 15.48
C SER A 82 12.23 -6.37 14.72
N SER A 83 10.91 -6.48 14.96
CA SER A 83 10.04 -7.38 14.21
C SER A 83 9.74 -6.86 12.80
N LEU A 84 9.73 -5.53 12.62
CA LEU A 84 9.53 -4.89 11.32
C LEU A 84 10.70 -5.11 10.35
N THR A 85 11.92 -5.25 10.86
CA THR A 85 13.10 -5.57 10.04
C THR A 85 12.93 -6.87 9.25
N SER A 86 12.19 -7.85 9.77
CA SER A 86 11.93 -9.10 9.06
C SER A 86 11.01 -8.93 7.84
N ILE A 87 10.04 -8.02 7.94
CA ILE A 87 9.13 -7.67 6.83
C ILE A 87 9.93 -6.99 5.72
N GLU A 88 10.78 -6.03 6.07
CA GLU A 88 11.65 -5.31 5.12
C GLU A 88 12.62 -6.25 4.41
N GLN A 89 13.27 -7.16 5.15
CA GLN A 89 14.17 -8.15 4.58
C GLN A 89 13.44 -9.13 3.65
N TYR A 90 12.23 -9.57 4.04
CA TYR A 90 11.41 -10.44 3.20
C TYR A 90 11.01 -9.74 1.90
N PHE A 91 10.55 -8.50 1.98
CA PHE A 91 10.21 -7.71 0.80
C PHE A 91 11.42 -7.47 -0.11
N ALA A 92 12.59 -7.13 0.45
CA ALA A 92 13.83 -6.99 -0.30
C ALA A 92 14.23 -8.29 -1.02
N PHE A 93 14.04 -9.44 -0.36
CA PHE A 93 14.25 -10.75 -0.98
C PHE A 93 13.29 -10.98 -2.16
N LEU A 94 12.00 -10.67 -2.01
CA LEU A 94 11.03 -10.77 -3.12
C LEU A 94 11.39 -9.86 -4.30
N MET A 95 11.86 -8.64 -4.03
CA MET A 95 12.34 -7.71 -5.07
C MET A 95 13.55 -8.27 -5.84
N SER A 96 14.43 -9.02 -5.18
CA SER A 96 15.54 -9.70 -5.85
C SER A 96 15.06 -10.82 -6.79
N LEU A 97 14.00 -11.53 -6.41
CA LEU A 97 13.39 -12.59 -7.22
C LEU A 97 12.54 -12.04 -8.38
N ALA A 98 12.03 -10.82 -8.24
CA ALA A 98 11.18 -10.18 -9.25
C ALA A 98 11.88 -10.01 -10.61
N GLN A 99 13.22 -9.96 -10.63
CA GLN A 99 14.00 -9.94 -11.88
C GLN A 99 13.80 -11.20 -12.72
N GLY A 100 13.61 -12.37 -12.08
CA GLY A 100 13.36 -13.64 -12.75
C GLY A 100 11.88 -13.98 -12.89
N ASN A 101 11.03 -13.49 -11.99
CA ASN A 101 9.59 -13.66 -12.04
C ASN A 101 8.86 -12.44 -11.44
N PRO A 102 8.37 -11.51 -12.27
CA PRO A 102 7.67 -10.31 -11.80
C PRO A 102 6.43 -10.60 -10.94
N ASN A 103 5.76 -11.75 -11.16
CA ASN A 103 4.56 -12.12 -10.41
C ASN A 103 4.85 -12.54 -8.96
N ILE A 104 6.12 -12.74 -8.59
CA ILE A 104 6.49 -13.15 -7.22
C ILE A 104 6.08 -12.11 -6.18
N LEU A 105 6.00 -10.83 -6.58
CA LEU A 105 5.55 -9.73 -5.71
C LEU A 105 4.11 -9.90 -5.25
N GLN A 106 3.26 -10.63 -6.00
CA GLN A 106 1.89 -10.93 -5.58
C GLN A 106 1.81 -11.87 -4.37
N LYS A 107 2.93 -12.48 -3.95
CA LYS A 107 2.98 -13.24 -2.69
C LYS A 107 3.10 -12.34 -1.45
N PHE A 108 3.33 -11.04 -1.62
CA PHE A 108 3.40 -10.07 -0.54
C PHE A 108 2.06 -9.34 -0.41
N ASN A 109 1.44 -9.41 0.76
CA ASN A 109 0.26 -8.61 1.07
C ASN A 109 0.71 -7.20 1.48
N PHE A 110 0.65 -6.25 0.53
CA PHE A 110 1.11 -4.88 0.75
C PHE A 110 0.23 -4.12 1.74
N GLU A 111 -1.08 -4.36 1.71
CA GLU A 111 -2.07 -3.66 2.55
C GLU A 111 -1.87 -4.05 4.01
N GLU A 112 -1.92 -5.35 4.29
CA GLU A 112 -1.75 -5.86 5.66
C GLU A 112 -0.35 -5.59 6.21
N ALA A 113 0.68 -5.60 5.36
CA ALA A 113 2.02 -5.21 5.76
C ALA A 113 2.10 -3.73 6.16
N ALA A 114 1.46 -2.83 5.41
CA ALA A 114 1.44 -1.40 5.73
C ALA A 114 0.69 -1.11 7.03
N ASP A 115 -0.47 -1.73 7.23
CA ASP A 115 -1.26 -1.65 8.46
C ASP A 115 -0.47 -2.16 9.66
N TYR A 116 0.09 -3.36 9.55
CA TYR A 116 0.89 -3.97 10.59
C TYR A 116 2.11 -3.10 10.93
N TYR A 117 2.78 -2.54 9.92
CA TYR A 117 3.94 -1.67 10.11
C TYR A 117 3.56 -0.36 10.81
N GLY A 118 2.46 0.29 10.38
CA GLY A 118 1.95 1.53 10.97
C GLY A 118 1.53 1.37 12.44
N VAL A 119 0.78 0.32 12.75
CA VAL A 119 0.38 0.01 14.13
C VAL A 119 1.59 -0.25 15.01
N ASN A 120 2.57 -1.01 14.52
CA ASN A 120 3.76 -1.34 15.31
C ASN A 120 4.74 -0.16 15.47
N LEU A 121 4.75 0.80 14.55
CA LEU A 121 5.45 2.08 14.70
C LEU A 121 4.72 3.08 15.61
N GLY A 122 3.45 2.82 15.97
CA GLY A 122 2.65 3.74 16.77
C GLY A 122 2.10 4.92 15.97
N VAL A 123 1.90 4.75 14.66
CA VAL A 123 1.20 5.74 13.84
C VAL A 123 -0.26 5.82 14.33
N PRO A 124 -0.80 7.03 14.57
CA PRO A 124 -2.19 7.17 14.97
C PRO A 124 -3.13 6.53 13.94
N ALA A 125 -4.09 5.72 14.39
CA ALA A 125 -5.03 5.01 13.51
C ALA A 125 -5.77 5.94 12.51
N LYS A 126 -5.98 7.20 12.87
CA LYS A 126 -6.58 8.23 11.99
C LYS A 126 -5.78 8.52 10.71
N VAL A 127 -4.50 8.13 10.66
CA VAL A 127 -3.62 8.31 9.50
C VAL A 127 -3.60 7.06 8.61
N ILE A 128 -4.05 5.92 9.14
CA ILE A 128 -4.14 4.66 8.41
C ILE A 128 -5.50 4.63 7.72
N VAL A 129 -5.51 4.50 6.40
CA VAL A 129 -6.74 4.35 5.62
C VAL A 129 -7.24 2.93 5.83
N SER A 130 -8.53 2.77 6.14
CA SER A 130 -9.11 1.43 6.29
C SER A 130 -9.03 0.64 4.98
N ASN A 131 -8.92 -0.69 5.07
CA ASN A 131 -8.85 -1.55 3.88
C ASN A 131 -10.07 -1.38 2.98
N ASP A 132 -11.27 -1.20 3.55
CA ASP A 132 -12.49 -0.96 2.77
C ASP A 132 -12.44 0.36 1.99
N GLU A 133 -11.96 1.44 2.61
CA GLU A 133 -11.81 2.74 1.96
C GLU A 133 -10.68 2.73 0.92
N TYR A 134 -9.62 1.96 1.17
CA TYR A 134 -8.53 1.77 0.21
C TYR A 134 -9.01 1.03 -1.04
N GLN A 135 -9.73 -0.08 -0.87
CA GLN A 135 -10.28 -0.86 -1.99
C GLN A 135 -11.27 -0.03 -2.81
N ALA A 136 -12.16 0.73 -2.16
CA ALA A 136 -13.07 1.62 -2.85
C ALA A 136 -12.34 2.67 -3.72
N LYS A 137 -11.25 3.27 -3.21
CA LYS A 137 -10.42 4.21 -3.99
C LYS A 137 -9.69 3.54 -5.16
N MET A 138 -9.27 2.29 -4.98
CA MET A 138 -8.61 1.53 -6.05
C MET A 138 -9.59 1.13 -7.15
N GLU A 139 -10.82 0.74 -6.80
CA GLU A 139 -11.88 0.47 -7.77
C GLU A 139 -12.25 1.74 -8.55
N GLU A 140 -12.40 2.87 -7.87
CA GLU A 140 -12.66 4.17 -8.52
C GLU A 140 -11.53 4.57 -9.46
N GLN A 141 -10.26 4.37 -9.06
CA GLN A 141 -9.11 4.62 -9.93
C GLN A 141 -9.05 3.68 -11.13
N GLN A 142 -9.38 2.40 -10.96
CA GLN A 142 -9.41 1.44 -12.08
C GLN A 142 -10.50 1.81 -13.08
N GLN A 143 -11.69 2.20 -12.61
CA GLN A 143 -12.77 2.67 -13.48
C GLN A 143 -12.36 3.95 -14.23
N ALA A 144 -11.77 4.92 -13.53
CA ALA A 144 -11.28 6.15 -14.16
C ALA A 144 -10.17 5.89 -15.20
N GLN A 145 -9.28 4.93 -14.95
CA GLN A 145 -8.26 4.52 -15.92
C GLN A 145 -8.88 3.83 -17.15
N GLN A 146 -9.87 2.95 -16.95
CA GLN A 146 -10.56 2.30 -18.07
C GLN A 146 -11.31 3.33 -18.94
N GLU A 147 -11.99 4.29 -18.33
CA GLU A 147 -12.65 5.38 -19.05
C GLU A 147 -11.64 6.26 -19.80
N GLN A 148 -10.48 6.55 -19.21
CA GLN A 148 -9.41 7.28 -19.89
C GLN A 148 -8.81 6.50 -21.06
N GLU A 149 -8.63 5.19 -20.93
CA GLU A 149 -8.12 4.34 -22.02
C GLU A 149 -9.12 4.21 -23.16
N GLU A 150 -10.42 4.03 -22.87
CA GLU A 150 -11.47 4.04 -23.89
C GLU A 150 -11.56 5.39 -24.60
N GLN A 151 -11.48 6.49 -23.84
CA GLN A 151 -11.54 7.83 -24.42
C GLN A 151 -10.29 8.15 -25.24
N ALA A 152 -9.11 7.68 -24.83
CA ALA A 152 -7.87 7.78 -25.61
C ALA A 152 -7.93 6.96 -26.90
N GLN A 153 -8.44 5.71 -26.85
CA GLN A 153 -8.65 4.89 -28.05
C GLN A 153 -9.67 5.53 -29.00
N MET A 154 -10.78 6.08 -28.48
CA MET A 154 -11.76 6.80 -29.29
C MET A 154 -11.17 8.06 -29.92
N MET A 155 -10.35 8.84 -29.20
CA MET A 155 -9.69 10.02 -29.75
C MET A 155 -8.66 9.65 -30.83
N GLN A 156 -7.92 8.56 -30.64
CA GLN A 156 -6.95 8.07 -31.63
C GLN A 156 -7.66 7.54 -32.88
N ALA A 157 -8.77 6.82 -32.73
CA ALA A 157 -9.63 6.39 -33.82
C ALA A 157 -10.30 7.59 -34.53
N ALA A 158 -10.75 8.59 -33.78
CA ALA A 158 -11.38 9.79 -34.31
C ALA A 158 -10.41 10.78 -34.97
N GLN A 159 -9.11 10.77 -34.63
CA GLN A 159 -8.07 11.52 -35.35
C GLN A 159 -7.64 10.84 -36.65
N LEU A 160 -7.65 9.50 -36.67
CA LEU A 160 -7.41 8.71 -37.88
C LEU A 160 -8.62 8.73 -38.84
N ALA A 161 -9.84 8.89 -38.33
CA ALA A 161 -11.07 8.92 -39.12
C ALA A 161 -11.09 10.03 -40.21
N PRO A 162 -10.79 11.31 -39.94
CA PRO A 162 -10.73 12.33 -40.98
C PRO A 162 -9.54 12.15 -41.92
N GLN A 163 -8.41 11.60 -41.48
CA GLN A 163 -7.27 11.27 -42.36
C GLN A 163 -7.58 10.10 -43.31
N MET A 164 -8.25 9.05 -42.83
CA MET A 164 -8.74 7.97 -43.68
C MET A 164 -9.89 8.42 -44.58
N ALA A 165 -10.80 9.27 -44.11
CA ALA A 165 -11.90 9.79 -44.93
C ALA A 165 -11.38 10.73 -46.04
N SER A 166 -10.33 11.52 -45.77
CA SER A 166 -9.70 12.38 -46.78
C SER A 166 -8.82 11.58 -47.74
N ALA A 167 -8.08 10.56 -47.28
CA ALA A 167 -7.36 9.63 -48.15
C ALA A 167 -8.31 8.77 -49.02
N ALA A 168 -9.43 8.33 -48.46
CA ALA A 168 -10.45 7.59 -49.20
C ALA A 168 -11.13 8.46 -50.25
N LYS A 169 -11.49 9.72 -49.91
CA LYS A 169 -11.98 10.70 -50.89
C LYS A 169 -10.96 10.98 -51.99
N GLN A 170 -9.69 11.18 -51.66
CA GLN A 170 -8.64 11.37 -52.66
C GLN A 170 -8.44 10.14 -53.56
N ALA A 171 -8.56 8.93 -53.02
CA ALA A 171 -8.50 7.70 -53.79
C ALA A 171 -9.74 7.48 -54.66
N THR A 172 -10.93 7.89 -54.21
CA THR A 172 -12.17 7.81 -55.02
C THR A 172 -12.22 8.91 -56.07
N ASP A 173 -11.73 10.10 -55.77
CA ASP A 173 -11.60 11.20 -56.74
C ASP A 173 -10.52 10.86 -57.78
N ALA A 174 -9.39 10.24 -57.39
CA ALA A 174 -8.38 9.74 -58.33
C ALA A 174 -8.82 8.52 -59.15
N ALA A 175 -9.80 7.75 -58.67
CA ALA A 175 -10.39 6.63 -59.41
C ALA A 175 -11.53 7.06 -60.34
N ASN A 176 -12.27 8.13 -59.99
CA ASN A 176 -13.34 8.71 -60.80
C ASN A 176 -12.81 9.73 -61.82
N ASP A 177 -11.69 10.38 -61.56
CA ASP A 177 -11.02 11.26 -62.51
C ASP A 177 -10.22 10.39 -63.49
N GLY A 178 -10.92 9.90 -64.52
CA GLY A 178 -10.38 9.12 -65.61
C GLY A 178 -9.26 9.87 -66.33
N ASN A 179 -8.04 9.67 -65.84
CA ASN A 179 -6.73 10.03 -66.39
C ASN A 179 -6.73 10.96 -67.64
N PRO A 180 -6.63 12.29 -67.46
CA PRO A 180 -6.42 13.22 -68.58
C PRO A 180 -5.07 13.03 -69.28
N VAL A 181 -4.11 12.32 -68.64
CA VAL A 181 -2.77 12.06 -69.20
C VAL A 181 -2.83 11.06 -70.35
N MET A 182 -3.83 10.15 -70.40
CA MET A 182 -3.97 9.22 -71.52
C MET A 182 -4.61 9.86 -72.76
N GLN A 183 -5.43 10.90 -72.60
CA GLN A 183 -5.94 11.70 -73.72
C GLN A 183 -4.85 12.59 -74.32
N GLN A 184 -3.92 13.08 -73.50
CA GLN A 184 -2.80 13.92 -73.95
C GLN A 184 -1.71 13.10 -74.66
N LEU A 185 -1.56 11.81 -74.34
CA LEU A 185 -0.66 10.88 -75.03
C LEU A 185 -1.22 10.27 -76.31
N MET A 186 -2.55 10.19 -76.48
CA MET A 186 -3.19 9.74 -77.73
C MET A 186 -3.49 10.88 -78.73
N GLY A 187 -3.30 12.15 -78.34
CA GLY A 187 -3.60 13.32 -79.16
C GLY A 187 -2.42 13.97 -79.90
N MET A 188 -1.18 13.47 -79.72
CA MET A 188 -0.01 13.97 -80.44
C MET A 188 0.45 12.95 -81.49
N GLY A 189 -0.31 12.85 -82.57
CA GLY A 189 0.06 12.13 -83.78
C GLY A 189 -0.55 12.81 -85.00
N TYR A 190 0.34 13.41 -85.81
CA TYR A 190 0.16 14.12 -87.08
C TYR A 190 -0.07 15.64 -87.02
#